data_AF-A0A7C2ZZ97-F1
#
_entry.id   AF-A0A7C2ZZ97-F1
#
_cell.length_a   1.000
_cell.length_b   1.000
_cell.length_c   1.000
_cell.angle_alpha   90.00
_cell.angle_beta   90.00
_cell.angle_gamma   90.00
#
_symmetry.space_group_name_H-M   'P 1'
#
loop_
_entity.id
_entity.type
_entity.pdbx_description
1 polymer ?
#
loop_
_entity_poly.entity_id
_entity_poly.type
_entity_poly.pdbx_seq_one_letter_code
_entity_poly.pdbx_strand_id
1 'polypeptide(L)'
;RGFNCWFPMPFAERALITVQNEADDEAIYYYYIDYEAYDTLEGDYGRFHAQWRRENPTLVHPPDAVGPDGQRLNLTGRDNYVILEAEGRGHYVGCVLNVDMPEPGWWGEGDDMIFVDGEPWPPSLHGTGTEDYFCGAWNFNRLERTFCTPYFGYHFKTNPDYTGKHSMYRFHIEDPIRFQKSIRVTIEHGHANDKQGDWSSTAYWYQTEPHKPFPPLLPVTDRLPYRWGGIERWT
;
A
#
# COMPACT_ATOMS: atom_id res chain seq x y z
N ARG A 1 -4.89 22.36 6.96
CA ARG A 1 -5.27 20.94 7.19
C ARG A 1 -4.48 20.45 8.40
N GLY A 2 -5.01 19.52 9.19
CA GLY A 2 -4.27 18.90 10.30
C GLY A 2 -3.90 17.47 9.93
N PHE A 3 -2.62 17.13 10.00
CA PHE A 3 -2.12 15.77 9.79
C PHE A 3 -1.55 15.28 11.12
N ASN A 4 -2.02 14.14 11.59
CA ASN A 4 -1.64 13.59 12.88
C ASN A 4 -1.20 12.13 12.69
N CYS A 5 -0.18 11.71 13.45
CA CYS A 5 0.34 10.35 13.45
C CYS A 5 0.49 9.89 14.90
N TRP A 6 -0.06 8.73 15.22
CA TRP A 6 0.01 8.13 16.56
C TRP A 6 0.82 6.83 16.59
N PHE A 7 1.51 6.47 15.51
CA PHE A 7 2.42 5.33 15.52
C PHE A 7 3.55 5.58 16.51
N PRO A 8 3.80 4.68 17.48
CA PRO A 8 5.00 4.75 18.30
C PRO A 8 6.24 4.61 17.42
N MET A 9 7.26 5.46 17.59
CA MET A 9 8.50 5.39 16.82
C MET A 9 9.71 5.27 17.76
N PRO A 10 9.95 4.09 18.37
CA PRO A 10 11.08 3.92 19.30
C PRO A 10 12.41 4.20 18.61
N PHE A 11 13.32 4.91 19.29
CA PHE A 11 14.70 5.14 18.87
C PHE A 11 15.64 4.93 20.06
N ALA A 12 16.88 4.50 19.80
CA ALA A 12 17.85 4.19 20.85
C ALA A 12 18.82 5.35 21.13
N GLU A 13 19.41 5.93 20.07
CA GLU A 13 20.43 6.97 20.22
C GLU A 13 19.94 8.36 19.79
N ARG A 14 19.27 8.42 18.62
CA ARG A 14 18.78 9.68 18.04
C ARG A 14 17.59 9.43 17.12
N ALA A 15 16.73 10.44 17.00
CA ALA A 15 15.76 10.57 15.93
C ALA A 15 16.01 11.88 15.18
N LEU A 16 16.06 11.82 13.85
CA LEU A 16 16.16 12.98 12.97
C LEU A 16 14.99 12.94 11.99
N ILE A 17 14.19 14.00 11.98
CA ILE A 17 13.10 14.17 11.01
C ILE A 17 13.54 15.28 10.04
N THR A 18 13.58 14.93 8.76
CA THR A 18 13.94 15.86 7.68
C THR A 18 12.70 16.15 6.85
N VAL A 19 12.50 17.41 6.48
CA VAL A 19 11.46 17.85 5.55
C VAL A 19 12.13 18.45 4.32
N GLN A 20 11.71 18.01 3.14
CA GLN A 20 12.18 18.55 1.86
C GLN A 20 10.98 19.17 1.12
N ASN A 21 11.15 20.41 0.65
CA ASN A 21 10.22 21.04 -0.27
C ASN A 21 10.70 20.84 -1.71
N GLU A 22 9.88 20.19 -2.54
CA GLU A 22 10.13 19.99 -3.97
C GLU A 22 9.12 20.76 -4.85
N ALA A 23 8.33 21.65 -4.25
CA ALA A 23 7.47 22.55 -4.98
C ALA A 23 8.24 23.77 -5.50
N ASP A 24 7.66 24.45 -6.51
CA ASP A 24 8.19 25.71 -7.04
C ASP A 24 7.97 26.89 -6.06
N ASP A 25 7.03 26.74 -5.12
CA ASP A 25 6.66 27.76 -4.15
C ASP A 25 7.21 27.46 -2.75
N GLU A 26 7.41 28.52 -1.95
CA GLU A 26 7.77 28.40 -0.54
C GLU A 26 6.65 27.74 0.28
N ALA A 27 7.04 26.90 1.24
CA ALA A 27 6.12 26.22 2.14
C ALA A 27 6.39 26.61 3.60
N ILE A 28 5.33 26.90 4.34
CA ILE A 28 5.38 27.12 5.78
C ILE A 28 4.95 25.83 6.49
N TYR A 29 5.82 25.32 7.37
CA TYR A 29 5.59 24.09 8.12
C TYR A 29 5.27 24.41 9.58
N TYR A 30 4.13 23.90 10.05
CA TYR A 30 3.77 23.87 11.47
C TYR A 30 3.76 22.42 11.92
N TYR A 31 4.45 22.10 13.02
CA TYR A 31 4.55 20.74 13.52
C TYR A 31 4.64 20.69 15.05
N TYR A 32 4.23 19.55 15.59
CA TYR A 32 4.51 19.09 16.93
C TYR A 32 5.15 17.72 16.81
N ILE A 33 6.20 17.47 17.58
CA ILE A 33 6.81 16.15 17.74
C ILE A 33 6.80 15.87 19.24
N ASP A 34 5.74 15.22 19.69
CA ASP A 34 5.60 14.80 21.08
C ASP A 34 6.25 13.42 21.24
N TYR A 35 7.12 13.29 22.24
CA TYR A 35 7.82 12.04 22.53
C TYR A 35 8.08 11.91 24.03
N GLU A 36 8.29 10.67 24.47
CA GLU A 36 8.71 10.34 25.82
C GLU A 36 10.21 10.05 25.82
N ALA A 37 10.94 10.69 26.73
CA ALA A 37 12.38 10.49 26.89
C ALA A 37 12.64 9.54 28.05
N TYR A 38 13.45 8.50 27.79
CA TYR A 38 13.86 7.50 28.76
C TYR A 38 15.39 7.47 28.81
N ASP A 39 15.98 7.21 29.98
CA ASP A 39 17.43 7.05 30.11
C ASP A 39 17.94 5.82 29.32
N THR A 40 17.12 4.77 29.29
CA THR A 40 17.37 3.54 28.54
C THR A 40 16.08 3.04 27.90
N LEU A 41 16.18 2.57 26.66
CA LEU A 41 15.08 1.88 25.99
C LEU A 41 15.06 0.41 26.42
N GLU A 42 14.33 0.10 27.48
CA GLU A 42 14.24 -1.27 28.03
C GLU A 42 13.34 -2.17 27.17
N GLY A 43 13.93 -2.98 26.28
CA GLY A 43 13.20 -4.00 25.52
C GLY A 43 13.70 -4.21 24.09
N ASP A 44 13.21 -5.28 23.45
CA ASP A 44 13.45 -5.57 22.03
C ASP A 44 12.37 -4.88 21.16
N TYR A 45 12.41 -3.55 21.12
CA TYR A 45 11.51 -2.77 20.28
C TYR A 45 11.96 -2.79 18.82
N GLY A 46 11.02 -3.06 17.91
CA GLY A 46 11.20 -2.76 16.49
C GLY A 46 11.34 -1.25 16.24
N ARG A 47 11.88 -0.88 15.08
CA ARG A 47 11.84 0.49 14.57
C ARG A 47 10.68 0.65 13.63
N PHE A 48 10.00 1.79 13.70
CA PHE A 48 8.92 2.12 12.77
C PHE A 48 9.50 2.40 11.40
N HIS A 49 8.89 1.81 10.38
CA HIS A 49 9.24 2.02 8.99
C HIS A 49 7.98 2.40 8.21
N ALA A 50 8.15 3.32 7.27
CA ALA A 50 7.15 3.66 6.27
C ALA A 50 7.83 3.78 4.91
N GLN A 51 7.22 3.24 3.87
CA GLN A 51 7.75 3.32 2.51
C GLN A 51 6.64 3.56 1.52
N TRP A 52 6.80 4.61 0.72
CA TRP A 52 5.92 4.92 -0.39
C TRP A 52 6.40 4.23 -1.67
N ARG A 53 5.47 3.66 -2.44
CA ARG A 53 5.69 3.06 -3.76
C ARG A 53 4.63 3.55 -4.75
N ARG A 54 4.96 3.51 -6.04
CA ARG A 54 4.03 3.77 -7.14
C ARG A 54 4.44 2.96 -8.37
N GLU A 55 3.44 2.48 -9.08
CA GLU A 55 3.54 1.87 -10.40
C GLU A 55 2.49 2.52 -11.31
N ASN A 56 2.94 3.12 -12.40
CA ASN A 56 2.09 3.96 -13.26
C ASN A 56 2.66 4.01 -14.69
N PRO A 57 2.05 3.31 -15.67
CA PRO A 57 1.01 2.30 -15.50
C PRO A 57 1.46 1.09 -14.66
N THR A 58 0.51 0.42 -14.02
CA THR A 58 0.61 -1.03 -13.82
C THR A 58 0.58 -1.76 -15.17
N LEU A 59 1.40 -2.80 -15.31
CA LEU A 59 1.56 -3.50 -16.60
C LEU A 59 0.72 -4.77 -16.67
N VAL A 60 -0.11 -4.87 -17.72
CA VAL A 60 -0.90 -6.08 -17.99
C VAL A 60 -0.04 -7.09 -18.74
N HIS A 61 0.27 -8.21 -18.09
CA HIS A 61 1.03 -9.32 -18.67
C HIS A 61 0.11 -10.48 -19.08
N PRO A 62 0.55 -11.41 -19.95
CA PRO A 62 -0.12 -12.70 -20.12
C PRO A 62 -0.24 -13.43 -18.77
N PRO A 63 -1.34 -14.15 -18.52
CA PRO A 63 -1.50 -14.86 -17.25
C PRO A 63 -0.49 -16.02 -17.16
N ASP A 64 -0.17 -16.46 -15.95
CA ASP A 64 0.73 -17.60 -15.76
C ASP A 64 0.14 -18.89 -16.35
N ALA A 65 -1.19 -19.02 -16.34
CA ALA A 65 -1.91 -20.06 -17.04
C ALA A 65 -3.35 -19.62 -17.41
N VAL A 66 -4.01 -20.45 -18.22
CA VAL A 66 -5.44 -20.33 -18.50
C VAL A 66 -6.13 -21.59 -18.01
N GLY A 67 -7.15 -21.43 -17.19
CA GLY A 67 -7.92 -22.54 -16.63
C GLY A 67 -8.86 -23.19 -17.66
N PRO A 68 -9.51 -24.30 -17.29
CA PRO A 68 -10.37 -25.07 -18.19
C PRO A 68 -11.53 -24.27 -18.81
N ASP A 69 -12.00 -23.23 -18.11
CA ASP A 69 -13.12 -22.38 -18.52
C ASP A 69 -12.66 -21.07 -19.18
N GLY A 70 -11.36 -20.96 -19.51
CA GLY A 70 -10.77 -19.77 -20.10
C GLY A 70 -10.41 -18.67 -19.10
N GLN A 71 -10.53 -18.93 -17.80
CA GLN A 71 -10.14 -17.98 -16.76
C GLN A 71 -8.62 -17.75 -16.74
N ARG A 72 -8.20 -16.50 -16.55
CA ARG A 72 -6.80 -16.14 -16.34
C ARG A 72 -6.37 -16.62 -14.96
N LEU A 73 -5.19 -17.22 -14.83
CA LEU A 73 -4.67 -17.70 -13.55
C LEU A 73 -3.35 -17.01 -13.23
N ASN A 74 -3.26 -16.49 -12.01
CA ASN A 74 -2.02 -16.04 -11.40
C ASN A 74 -1.52 -17.12 -10.44
N LEU A 75 -0.40 -17.75 -10.80
CA LEU A 75 0.15 -18.91 -10.10
C LEU A 75 1.49 -18.59 -9.42
N THR A 76 1.86 -17.30 -9.37
CA THR A 76 3.17 -16.88 -8.89
C THR A 76 3.14 -15.63 -8.02
N GLY A 77 2.19 -14.72 -8.23
CA GLY A 77 2.20 -13.37 -7.64
C GLY A 77 3.41 -12.54 -8.10
N ARG A 78 4.07 -12.93 -9.20
CA ARG A 78 5.29 -12.26 -9.69
C ARG A 78 4.99 -10.84 -10.17
N ASP A 79 3.90 -10.69 -10.90
CA ASP A 79 3.53 -9.46 -11.60
C ASP A 79 2.53 -8.61 -10.80
N ASN A 80 2.29 -8.94 -9.52
CA ASN A 80 1.42 -8.18 -8.64
C ASN A 80 2.04 -6.81 -8.29
N TYR A 81 1.19 -5.82 -8.04
CA TYR A 81 1.64 -4.56 -7.45
C TYR A 81 2.21 -4.82 -6.05
N VAL A 82 3.43 -4.34 -5.80
CA VAL A 82 4.14 -4.60 -4.55
C VAL A 82 3.94 -3.46 -3.57
N ILE A 83 3.26 -3.74 -2.45
CA ILE A 83 3.04 -2.79 -1.36
C ILE A 83 4.28 -2.71 -0.44
N LEU A 84 4.85 -3.86 -0.07
CA LEU A 84 6.02 -3.95 0.82
C LEU A 84 6.92 -5.11 0.42
N GLU A 85 8.22 -4.87 0.45
CA GLU A 85 9.24 -5.92 0.56
C GLU A 85 10.24 -5.55 1.65
N ALA A 86 10.41 -6.45 2.61
CA ALA A 86 11.34 -6.28 3.71
C ALA A 86 12.08 -7.58 4.03
N GLU A 87 13.28 -7.44 4.57
CA GLU A 87 14.06 -8.53 5.16
C GLU A 87 14.43 -8.17 6.60
N GLY A 88 14.53 -9.19 7.45
CA GLY A 88 14.74 -9.08 8.89
C GLY A 88 13.59 -9.70 9.68
N ARG A 89 13.51 -9.35 10.96
CA ARG A 89 12.45 -9.80 11.87
C ARG A 89 11.53 -8.62 12.18
N GLY A 90 10.23 -8.79 12.00
CA GLY A 90 9.29 -7.69 12.17
C GLY A 90 7.83 -8.08 12.04
N HIS A 91 6.99 -7.07 11.87
CA HIS A 91 5.58 -7.25 11.57
C HIS A 91 5.02 -6.06 10.79
N TYR A 92 4.24 -6.37 9.76
CA TYR A 92 3.51 -5.42 8.94
C TYR A 92 2.23 -4.96 9.66
N VAL A 93 2.01 -3.64 9.69
CA VAL A 93 0.89 -3.02 10.41
C VAL A 93 -0.09 -2.29 9.48
N GLY A 94 0.05 -2.48 8.17
CA GLY A 94 -0.94 -2.03 7.19
C GLY A 94 -0.43 -1.04 6.16
N CYS A 95 -1.35 -0.51 5.35
CA CYS A 95 -1.05 0.43 4.29
C CYS A 95 -2.19 1.40 4.03
N VAL A 96 -1.85 2.48 3.34
CA VAL A 96 -2.78 3.23 2.50
C VAL A 96 -2.54 2.82 1.05
N LEU A 97 -3.59 2.51 0.31
CA LEU A 97 -3.57 2.23 -1.13
C LEU A 97 -4.35 3.32 -1.87
N ASN A 98 -3.78 3.82 -2.95
CA ASN A 98 -4.41 4.78 -3.84
C ASN A 98 -4.37 4.23 -5.26
N VAL A 99 -5.49 4.34 -5.96
CA VAL A 99 -5.65 3.87 -7.33
C VAL A 99 -6.28 4.98 -8.16
N ASP A 100 -5.77 5.23 -9.36
CA ASP A 100 -6.39 6.08 -10.38
C ASP A 100 -6.65 5.28 -11.66
N MET A 101 -7.92 5.10 -11.99
CA MET A 101 -8.34 4.20 -13.06
C MET A 101 -8.84 4.94 -14.30
N PRO A 102 -8.39 4.54 -15.50
CA PRO A 102 -8.82 5.19 -16.73
C PRO A 102 -10.12 4.68 -17.31
N GLU A 103 -10.42 3.41 -17.10
CA GLU A 103 -11.52 2.73 -17.79
C GLU A 103 -12.63 2.37 -16.81
N PRO A 104 -13.90 2.49 -17.23
CA PRO A 104 -15.02 2.04 -16.42
C PRO A 104 -14.94 0.54 -16.10
N GLY A 105 -15.44 0.18 -14.93
CA GLY A 105 -15.52 -1.21 -14.48
C GLY A 105 -14.74 -1.47 -13.20
N TRP A 106 -15.13 -2.52 -12.49
CA TRP A 106 -14.52 -2.84 -11.22
C TRP A 106 -13.06 -3.28 -11.42
N TRP A 107 -12.14 -2.60 -10.73
CA TRP A 107 -10.70 -2.84 -10.78
C TRP A 107 -10.19 -3.66 -9.60
N GLY A 108 -11.00 -3.83 -8.55
CA GLY A 108 -10.58 -4.42 -7.29
C GLY A 108 -10.87 -5.91 -7.15
N GLU A 109 -11.03 -6.67 -8.23
CA GLU A 109 -11.10 -8.15 -8.16
C GLU A 109 -9.75 -8.80 -7.78
N GLY A 110 -8.67 -8.00 -7.68
CA GLY A 110 -7.34 -8.51 -7.45
C GLY A 110 -7.10 -8.96 -6.01
N ASP A 111 -6.53 -10.16 -5.85
CA ASP A 111 -6.28 -10.77 -4.54
C ASP A 111 -5.04 -10.15 -3.86
N ASP A 112 -5.09 -9.95 -2.54
CA ASP A 112 -3.87 -9.77 -1.77
C ASP A 112 -3.11 -11.09 -1.64
N MET A 113 -1.81 -11.07 -1.94
CA MET A 113 -0.93 -12.23 -1.81
C MET A 113 0.28 -11.80 -0.97
N ILE A 114 0.38 -12.36 0.23
CA ILE A 114 1.41 -11.97 1.20
C ILE A 114 2.31 -13.16 1.47
N PHE A 115 3.55 -13.07 1.01
CA PHE A 115 4.56 -14.12 1.14
C PHE A 115 5.42 -13.85 2.37
N VAL A 116 5.31 -14.71 3.38
CA VAL A 116 6.10 -14.64 4.62
C VAL A 116 7.26 -15.63 4.58
N ASP A 117 8.46 -15.16 4.93
CA ASP A 117 9.67 -15.96 5.14
C ASP A 117 10.05 -16.89 3.96
N GLY A 118 9.72 -16.47 2.74
CA GLY A 118 10.05 -17.18 1.50
C GLY A 118 9.14 -18.37 1.18
N GLU A 119 7.90 -18.36 1.69
CA GLU A 119 6.93 -19.40 1.35
C GLU A 119 6.67 -19.51 -0.17
N PRO A 120 6.43 -20.73 -0.69
CA PRO A 120 6.09 -20.92 -2.10
C PRO A 120 4.66 -20.46 -2.39
N TRP A 121 4.32 -20.37 -3.68
CA TRP A 121 2.93 -20.24 -4.07
C TRP A 121 2.14 -21.56 -3.85
N PRO A 122 0.86 -21.51 -3.44
CA PRO A 122 0.15 -20.30 -2.99
C PRO A 122 0.60 -19.89 -1.57
N PRO A 123 0.74 -18.59 -1.29
CA PRO A 123 1.07 -18.15 0.06
C PRO A 123 -0.04 -18.51 1.05
N SER A 124 0.32 -18.66 2.32
CA SER A 124 -0.62 -18.93 3.40
C SER A 124 -1.63 -17.79 3.62
N LEU A 125 -1.27 -16.58 3.22
CA LEU A 125 -2.12 -15.39 3.20
C LEU A 125 -2.43 -15.01 1.75
N HIS A 126 -3.60 -15.48 1.29
CA HIS A 126 -4.11 -15.29 -0.05
C HIS A 126 -5.57 -14.87 0.04
N GLY A 127 -5.87 -13.65 -0.40
CA GLY A 127 -7.18 -13.02 -0.33
C GLY A 127 -8.16 -13.44 -1.42
N THR A 128 -9.19 -12.62 -1.60
CA THR A 128 -10.31 -12.88 -2.53
C THR A 128 -10.75 -11.68 -3.35
N GLY A 129 -10.12 -10.51 -3.10
CA GLY A 129 -10.48 -9.26 -3.72
C GLY A 129 -9.90 -8.09 -2.95
N THR A 130 -9.69 -6.99 -3.66
CA THR A 130 -9.14 -5.77 -3.09
C THR A 130 -10.14 -5.13 -2.14
N GLU A 131 -11.44 -5.10 -2.45
CA GLU A 131 -12.42 -4.62 -1.48
C GLU A 131 -12.44 -5.48 -0.22
N ASP A 132 -12.29 -6.79 -0.38
CA ASP A 132 -12.34 -7.75 0.73
C ASP A 132 -11.15 -7.56 1.66
N TYR A 133 -9.94 -7.36 1.11
CA TYR A 133 -8.76 -6.99 1.90
C TYR A 133 -9.00 -5.71 2.71
N PHE A 134 -9.70 -4.72 2.16
CA PHE A 134 -10.05 -3.47 2.85
C PHE A 134 -11.40 -3.54 3.61
N CYS A 135 -11.85 -4.75 3.95
CA CYS A 135 -13.04 -5.04 4.74
C CYS A 135 -14.36 -4.49 4.14
N GLY A 136 -14.39 -4.40 2.82
CA GLY A 136 -15.57 -4.20 2.00
C GLY A 136 -16.21 -5.52 1.56
N ALA A 137 -17.09 -5.40 0.58
CA ALA A 137 -17.67 -6.53 -0.17
C ALA A 137 -18.41 -5.99 -1.40
N TRP A 138 -18.69 -6.87 -2.35
CA TRP A 138 -19.56 -6.59 -3.51
C TRP A 138 -19.15 -5.29 -4.20
N ASN A 139 -17.89 -5.18 -4.63
CA ASN A 139 -17.30 -4.05 -5.34
C ASN A 139 -17.69 -2.65 -4.82
N PHE A 140 -18.04 -2.53 -3.54
CA PHE A 140 -18.64 -1.32 -2.95
C PHE A 140 -19.82 -0.74 -3.78
N ASN A 141 -20.56 -1.55 -4.54
CA ASN A 141 -21.62 -1.06 -5.44
C ASN A 141 -22.78 -0.35 -4.72
N ARG A 142 -23.01 -0.69 -3.45
CA ARG A 142 -24.03 -0.07 -2.59
C ARG A 142 -23.46 1.03 -1.69
N LEU A 143 -22.21 1.41 -1.87
CA LEU A 143 -21.58 2.45 -1.07
C LEU A 143 -22.05 3.84 -1.52
N GLU A 144 -23.02 4.40 -0.79
CA GLU A 144 -23.54 5.76 -1.03
C GLU A 144 -22.61 6.86 -0.50
N ARG A 145 -21.84 6.55 0.55
CA ARG A 145 -20.91 7.48 1.20
C ARG A 145 -19.62 6.76 1.57
N THR A 146 -18.48 7.42 1.38
CA THR A 146 -17.18 6.97 1.89
C THR A 146 -17.22 6.83 3.41
N PHE A 147 -16.32 6.00 3.95
CA PHE A 147 -16.27 5.73 5.38
C PHE A 147 -14.83 5.67 5.88
N CYS A 148 -14.67 6.02 7.16
CA CYS A 148 -13.42 5.91 7.90
C CYS A 148 -13.72 5.24 9.24
N THR A 149 -13.01 4.17 9.55
CA THR A 149 -13.03 3.52 10.87
C THR A 149 -11.63 3.61 11.51
N PRO A 150 -11.46 3.24 12.79
CA PRO A 150 -10.12 3.26 13.40
C PRO A 150 -9.08 2.43 12.61
N TYR A 151 -9.48 1.31 12.01
CA TYR A 151 -8.53 0.34 11.43
C TYR A 151 -8.62 0.24 9.91
N PHE A 152 -9.74 0.55 9.28
CA PHE A 152 -9.86 0.50 7.81
C PHE A 152 -10.85 1.54 7.27
N GLY A 153 -10.77 1.85 5.99
CA GLY A 153 -11.71 2.79 5.38
C GLY A 153 -11.51 2.95 3.88
N TYR A 154 -12.62 3.20 3.19
CA TYR A 154 -12.63 3.70 1.82
C TYR A 154 -13.03 5.18 1.87
N HIS A 155 -12.02 6.04 2.00
CA HIS A 155 -12.19 7.42 2.43
C HIS A 155 -12.25 8.43 1.27
N PHE A 156 -11.91 8.00 0.05
CA PHE A 156 -12.00 8.83 -1.14
C PHE A 156 -12.44 7.99 -2.34
N LYS A 157 -13.59 8.31 -2.95
CA LYS A 157 -14.13 7.66 -4.15
C LYS A 157 -14.60 8.75 -5.11
N THR A 158 -14.08 8.75 -6.35
CA THR A 158 -14.41 9.80 -7.33
C THR A 158 -15.70 9.47 -8.09
N ASN A 159 -15.68 8.48 -9.00
CA ASN A 159 -16.81 8.22 -9.90
C ASN A 159 -17.58 6.92 -9.55
N PRO A 160 -18.89 6.86 -9.81
CA PRO A 160 -19.70 5.66 -9.60
C PRO A 160 -19.33 4.47 -10.51
N ASP A 161 -18.76 4.74 -11.69
CA ASP A 161 -18.32 3.73 -12.67
C ASP A 161 -16.90 3.21 -12.42
N TYR A 162 -16.32 3.58 -11.27
CA TYR A 162 -14.97 3.21 -10.81
C TYR A 162 -13.81 3.83 -11.60
N THR A 163 -14.07 4.84 -12.44
CA THR A 163 -13.01 5.67 -13.01
C THR A 163 -12.51 6.72 -12.02
N GLY A 164 -11.30 7.22 -12.27
CA GLY A 164 -10.67 8.24 -11.46
C GLY A 164 -10.09 7.69 -10.17
N LYS A 165 -10.00 8.56 -9.16
CA LYS A 165 -9.17 8.34 -7.98
C LYS A 165 -9.96 7.68 -6.84
N HIS A 166 -9.31 6.72 -6.20
CA HIS A 166 -9.83 5.92 -5.11
C HIS A 166 -8.74 5.74 -4.05
N SER A 167 -9.07 5.97 -2.77
CA SER A 167 -8.12 5.81 -1.67
C SER A 167 -8.72 5.03 -0.51
N MET A 168 -7.98 4.02 -0.08
CA MET A 168 -8.36 3.10 0.99
C MET A 168 -7.20 2.89 1.95
N TYR A 169 -7.51 2.46 3.17
CA TYR A 169 -6.50 2.07 4.15
C TYR A 169 -6.98 0.87 4.96
N ARG A 170 -6.01 0.07 5.42
CA ARG A 170 -6.19 -0.96 6.43
C ARG A 170 -4.95 -0.97 7.31
N PHE A 171 -5.15 -0.92 8.62
CA PHE A 171 -4.13 -1.00 9.65
C PHE A 171 -4.34 -2.27 10.45
N HIS A 172 -3.34 -3.13 10.43
CA HIS A 172 -3.29 -4.40 11.16
C HIS A 172 -2.81 -4.16 12.60
N ILE A 173 -3.57 -3.38 13.37
CA ILE A 173 -3.21 -3.03 14.75
C ILE A 173 -3.39 -4.24 15.68
N GLU A 174 -4.56 -4.87 15.61
CA GLU A 174 -4.91 -6.04 16.43
C GLU A 174 -4.48 -7.36 15.78
N ASP A 175 -4.23 -7.34 14.47
CA ASP A 175 -3.95 -8.50 13.62
C ASP A 175 -2.64 -8.37 12.80
N PRO A 176 -1.50 -7.99 13.41
CA PRO A 176 -0.26 -7.73 12.67
C PRO A 176 0.29 -8.99 11.98
N ILE A 177 0.77 -8.83 10.74
CA ILE A 177 1.37 -9.93 9.97
C ILE A 177 2.86 -10.00 10.29
N ARG A 178 3.26 -11.04 11.02
CA ARG A 178 4.63 -11.20 11.56
C ARG A 178 5.53 -11.97 10.59
N PHE A 179 6.82 -11.63 10.57
CA PHE A 179 7.84 -12.31 9.77
C PHE A 179 9.17 -12.41 10.53
N GLN A 180 9.97 -13.46 10.27
CA GLN A 180 11.25 -13.70 10.95
C GLN A 180 12.47 -13.46 10.05
N LYS A 181 12.29 -13.56 8.73
CA LYS A 181 13.33 -13.44 7.72
C LYS A 181 12.95 -12.44 6.64
N SER A 182 11.71 -12.49 6.15
CA SER A 182 11.26 -11.62 5.06
C SER A 182 9.75 -11.54 4.95
N ILE A 183 9.27 -10.48 4.33
CA ILE A 183 7.87 -10.35 3.91
C ILE A 183 7.80 -9.69 2.53
N ARG A 184 6.92 -10.17 1.68
CA ARG A 184 6.53 -9.54 0.42
C ARG A 184 5.00 -9.43 0.39
N VAL A 185 4.49 -8.23 0.65
CA VAL A 185 3.05 -7.89 0.60
C VAL A 185 2.74 -7.39 -0.79
N THR A 186 1.88 -8.09 -1.50
CA THR A 186 1.46 -7.73 -2.86
C THR A 186 -0.04 -7.77 -2.98
N ILE A 187 -0.57 -7.11 -4.01
CA ILE A 187 -1.96 -7.17 -4.38
C ILE A 187 -2.05 -7.18 -5.91
N GLU A 188 -2.92 -8.00 -6.47
CA GLU A 188 -3.14 -7.96 -7.91
C GLU A 188 -3.82 -6.66 -8.32
N HIS A 189 -3.47 -6.13 -9.50
CA HIS A 189 -4.14 -4.97 -10.08
C HIS A 189 -5.24 -5.43 -11.05
N GLY A 190 -6.36 -5.87 -10.47
CA GLY A 190 -7.41 -6.63 -11.16
C GLY A 190 -7.13 -8.13 -11.18
N HIS A 191 -8.13 -8.93 -11.56
CA HIS A 191 -8.02 -10.39 -11.51
C HIS A 191 -6.89 -10.89 -12.41
N ALA A 192 -5.90 -11.58 -11.84
CA ALA A 192 -4.70 -11.99 -12.58
C ALA A 192 -4.02 -10.82 -13.32
N ASN A 193 -3.94 -9.68 -12.64
CA ASN A 193 -3.25 -8.46 -13.08
C ASN A 193 -3.76 -7.94 -14.43
N ASP A 194 -5.08 -8.02 -14.66
CA ASP A 194 -5.72 -7.68 -15.95
C ASP A 194 -6.13 -6.22 -16.11
N LYS A 195 -5.89 -5.36 -15.11
CA LYS A 195 -6.18 -3.92 -15.19
C LYS A 195 -4.92 -3.07 -15.23
N GLN A 196 -4.94 -2.08 -16.12
CA GLN A 196 -3.95 -1.02 -16.16
C GLN A 196 -4.47 0.21 -15.41
N GLY A 197 -3.64 0.77 -14.53
CA GLY A 197 -3.93 2.02 -13.84
C GLY A 197 -2.71 2.62 -13.16
N ASP A 198 -2.92 3.66 -12.36
CA ASP A 198 -1.88 4.27 -11.52
C ASP A 198 -2.10 3.84 -10.07
N TRP A 199 -1.22 2.99 -9.56
CA TRP A 199 -1.29 2.42 -8.23
C TRP A 199 -0.17 3.02 -7.39
N SER A 200 -0.49 3.51 -6.20
CA SER A 200 0.50 3.94 -5.22
C SER A 200 0.08 3.55 -3.81
N SER A 201 1.06 3.30 -2.95
CA SER A 201 0.80 2.91 -1.58
C SER A 201 1.86 3.45 -0.64
N THR A 202 1.50 3.56 0.64
CA THR A 202 2.46 3.68 1.72
C THR A 202 2.26 2.49 2.65
N ALA A 203 3.26 1.62 2.75
CA ALA A 203 3.29 0.53 3.72
C ALA A 203 3.85 1.02 5.06
N TYR A 204 3.33 0.47 6.15
CA TYR A 204 3.78 0.72 7.53
C TYR A 204 4.11 -0.61 8.20
N TRP A 205 5.26 -0.68 8.87
CA TRP A 205 5.68 -1.88 9.59
C TRP A 205 6.69 -1.56 10.69
N TYR A 206 6.93 -2.54 11.55
CA TYR A 206 8.03 -2.50 12.51
C TYR A 206 8.99 -3.63 12.22
N GLN A 207 10.29 -3.37 12.29
CA GLN A 207 11.31 -4.42 12.23
C GLN A 207 12.55 -4.08 13.03
N THR A 208 13.37 -5.10 13.32
CA THR A 208 14.71 -4.91 13.87
C THR A 208 15.68 -4.43 12.79
N GLU A 209 16.67 -3.66 13.21
CA GLU A 209 17.79 -3.26 12.36
C GLU A 209 18.84 -4.38 12.22
N PRO A 210 19.61 -4.40 11.11
CA PRO A 210 19.50 -3.52 9.95
C PRO A 210 18.33 -3.88 9.03
N HIS A 211 17.66 -2.87 8.47
CA HIS A 211 16.72 -3.04 7.37
C HIS A 211 17.39 -2.95 5.98
N LYS A 212 16.70 -3.42 4.94
CA LYS A 212 17.12 -3.18 3.55
C LYS A 212 17.11 -1.69 3.24
N PRO A 213 18.13 -1.14 2.55
CA PRO A 213 18.08 0.23 2.07
C PRO A 213 16.81 0.47 1.26
N PHE A 214 16.17 1.61 1.48
CA PHE A 214 15.00 1.98 0.70
C PHE A 214 15.42 2.41 -0.71
N PRO A 215 14.64 2.06 -1.75
CA PRO A 215 14.84 2.67 -3.05
C PRO A 215 14.67 4.19 -2.93
N PRO A 216 15.39 4.99 -3.74
CA PRO A 216 15.16 6.42 -3.79
C PRO A 216 13.69 6.70 -4.16
N LEU A 217 13.13 7.76 -3.60
CA LEU A 217 11.84 8.26 -4.06
C LEU A 217 11.94 8.60 -5.55
N LEU A 218 10.86 8.32 -6.29
CA LEU A 218 10.77 8.73 -7.68
C LEU A 218 10.95 10.26 -7.79
N PRO A 219 11.51 10.76 -8.91
CA PRO A 219 11.55 12.20 -9.18
C PRO A 219 10.18 12.84 -8.99
N VAL A 220 10.13 14.10 -8.54
CA VAL A 220 8.85 14.80 -8.27
C VAL A 220 7.89 14.74 -9.47
N THR A 221 8.40 14.88 -10.69
CA THR A 221 7.64 14.79 -11.95
C THR A 221 6.89 13.47 -12.11
N ASP A 222 7.48 12.39 -11.61
CA ASP A 222 6.97 11.02 -11.70
C ASP A 222 6.09 10.67 -10.50
N ARG A 223 5.93 11.61 -9.55
CA ARG A 223 5.02 11.52 -8.39
C ARG A 223 3.83 12.46 -8.47
N LEU A 224 3.81 13.38 -9.45
CA LEU A 224 2.69 14.28 -9.61
C LEU A 224 1.42 13.48 -9.98
N PRO A 225 0.27 13.77 -9.35
CA PRO A 225 -1.00 13.20 -9.74
C PRO A 225 -1.44 13.81 -11.07
N TYR A 226 -2.11 13.03 -11.90
CA TYR A 226 -2.74 13.58 -13.09
C TYR A 226 -3.93 14.46 -12.69
N ARG A 227 -3.93 15.71 -13.18
CA ARG A 227 -4.89 16.78 -12.82
C ARG A 227 -6.35 16.43 -13.12
N TRP A 228 -6.59 15.52 -14.05
CA TRP A 228 -7.91 15.06 -14.44
C TRP A 228 -7.82 13.55 -14.65
N GLY A 229 -8.77 12.78 -14.11
CA GLY A 229 -8.93 11.35 -14.43
C GLY A 229 -9.39 11.12 -15.88
N GLY A 230 -8.86 11.92 -16.81
CA GLY A 230 -9.16 11.84 -18.22
C GLY A 230 -8.37 10.70 -18.86
N ILE A 231 -9.09 9.92 -19.66
CA ILE A 231 -8.64 8.84 -20.54
C ILE A 231 -7.49 9.25 -21.49
N GLU A 232 -7.21 10.55 -21.64
CA GLU A 232 -6.38 11.18 -22.69
C GLU A 232 -4.90 10.74 -22.76
N ARG A 233 -4.44 9.78 -21.94
CA ARG A 233 -3.02 9.35 -21.92
C ARG A 233 -2.74 7.85 -21.79
N TRP A 234 -3.75 7.00 -21.78
CA TRP A 234 -3.52 5.55 -21.83
C TRP A 234 -3.46 5.01 -23.27
N THR A 235 -3.44 5.92 -24.25
CA THR A 235 -3.16 5.66 -25.68
C THR A 235 -1.68 5.77 -26.01
#